data_AF-A0A439ZIA5-F1
#
_entry.id   AF-A0A439ZIA5-F1
#
_cell.length_a   1.000
_cell.length_b   1.000
_cell.length_c   1.000
_cell.angle_alpha   90.00
_cell.angle_beta   90.00
_cell.angle_gamma   90.00
#
_symmetry.space_group_name_H-M   'P 1'
#
loop_
_entity.id
_entity.type
_entity.pdbx_description
1 polymer ?
#
loop_
_entity_poly.entity_id
_entity_poly.type
_entity_poly.pdbx_seq_one_letter_code
_entity_poly.pdbx_strand_id
1 'polypeptide(L)'
;ERAEAAVAGGYNIIILSDRQLGPDRIAIPALLATAAVHHHLIRKGLRTSVGLVVESGEPREVHHFCCLAGYGAEAINPYLAFDTLLDMHKRGELPAEVDANEVVSRYIKSIGKGILKVMSKMGISTYQSYCGAQIFDAIGLK
;
A
#
# COMPACT_ATOMS: atom_id res chain seq x y z
N GLU A 1 17.41 -9.69 1.25
CA GLU A 1 18.82 -9.26 1.28
C GLU A 1 19.01 -7.75 1.30
N ARG A 2 18.69 -6.98 0.24
CA ARG A 2 18.83 -5.51 0.27
C ARG A 2 18.08 -4.83 1.43
N ALA A 3 16.85 -5.26 1.70
CA ALA A 3 16.08 -4.77 2.84
C ALA A 3 16.74 -5.11 4.20
N GLU A 4 17.32 -6.31 4.33
CA GLU A 4 18.03 -6.75 5.55
C GLU A 4 19.30 -5.93 5.77
N ALA A 5 20.09 -5.71 4.72
CA ALA A 5 21.27 -4.85 4.78
C ALA A 5 20.92 -3.40 5.14
N ALA A 6 19.79 -2.87 4.65
CA ALA A 6 19.31 -1.55 5.02
C ALA A 6 18.97 -1.48 6.52
N VAL A 7 18.23 -2.45 7.06
CA VAL A 7 17.93 -2.45 8.51
C VAL A 7 19.22 -2.56 9.33
N ALA A 8 20.16 -3.42 8.93
CA ALA A 8 21.46 -3.54 9.58
C ALA A 8 22.29 -2.23 9.50
N GLY A 9 22.11 -1.44 8.45
CA GLY A 9 22.67 -0.10 8.28
C GLY A 9 21.99 0.99 9.11
N GLY A 10 20.99 0.66 9.95
CA GLY A 10 20.31 1.60 10.84
C GLY A 10 19.10 2.32 10.22
N TYR A 11 18.67 1.93 9.02
CA TYR A 11 17.46 2.50 8.40
C TYR A 11 16.20 1.91 9.03
N ASN A 12 15.30 2.78 9.48
CA ASN A 12 14.05 2.42 10.16
C ASN A 12 12.79 2.57 9.29
N ILE A 13 12.93 3.05 8.05
CA ILE A 13 11.86 3.12 7.06
C ILE A 13 12.39 2.57 5.74
N ILE A 14 11.68 1.59 5.16
CA ILE A 14 11.96 1.05 3.84
C ILE A 14 10.79 1.37 2.93
N ILE A 15 11.10 1.99 1.79
CA ILE A 15 10.13 2.29 0.74
C ILE A 15 10.30 1.26 -0.39
N LEU A 16 9.26 0.47 -0.63
CA LEU A 16 9.15 -0.41 -1.79
C LEU A 16 8.46 0.38 -2.89
N SER A 17 9.18 0.68 -3.98
CA SER A 17 8.69 1.53 -5.07
C SER A 17 8.78 0.85 -6.42
N ASP A 18 7.71 0.94 -7.21
CA ASP A 18 7.65 0.49 -8.62
C ASP A 18 7.82 1.65 -9.62
N ARG A 19 8.07 2.89 -9.18
CA ARG A 19 8.20 4.09 -10.04
C ARG A 19 9.24 3.98 -11.15
N GLN A 20 10.23 3.11 -10.99
CA GLN A 20 11.31 2.90 -11.96
C GLN A 20 10.95 1.86 -13.02
N LEU A 21 9.66 1.56 -13.21
CA LEU A 21 9.18 0.72 -14.31
C LEU A 21 9.55 1.32 -15.67
N GLY A 22 9.88 0.47 -16.63
CA GLY A 22 10.24 0.88 -17.97
C GLY A 22 10.33 -0.31 -18.93
N PRO A 23 10.69 -0.07 -20.20
CA PRO A 23 10.76 -1.12 -21.22
C PRO A 23 11.63 -2.32 -20.81
N ASP A 24 12.75 -2.04 -20.13
CA ASP A 24 13.71 -3.06 -19.68
C ASP A 24 13.57 -3.43 -18.20
N ARG A 25 12.54 -2.89 -17.52
CA ARG A 25 12.34 -3.08 -16.10
C ARG A 25 10.86 -3.23 -15.76
N ILE A 26 10.44 -4.48 -15.66
CA ILE A 26 9.08 -4.83 -15.22
C ILE A 26 8.93 -4.60 -13.71
N ALA A 27 7.75 -4.11 -13.32
CA ALA A 27 7.39 -4.00 -11.92
C ALA A 27 7.12 -5.39 -11.32
N ILE A 28 7.54 -5.59 -10.07
CA ILE A 28 7.09 -6.74 -9.26
C ILE A 28 5.73 -6.33 -8.69
N PRO A 29 4.71 -7.22 -8.71
CA PRO A 29 3.43 -6.93 -8.09
C PRO A 29 3.60 -6.44 -6.66
N ALA A 30 2.97 -5.31 -6.31
CA ALA A 30 3.25 -4.61 -5.06
C ALA A 30 2.95 -5.48 -3.84
N LEU A 31 1.89 -6.28 -3.91
CA LEU A 31 1.52 -7.23 -2.86
C LEU A 31 2.60 -8.30 -2.65
N LEU A 32 3.14 -8.85 -3.74
CA LEU A 32 4.18 -9.88 -3.69
C LEU A 32 5.48 -9.30 -3.11
N ALA A 33 5.90 -8.12 -3.59
CA ALA A 33 7.08 -7.44 -3.07
C ALA A 33 6.97 -7.15 -1.56
N THR A 34 5.81 -6.64 -1.14
CA THR A 34 5.52 -6.33 0.27
C THR A 34 5.56 -7.58 1.13
N ALA A 35 4.79 -8.62 0.76
CA ALA A 35 4.72 -9.87 1.51
C ALA A 35 6.09 -10.55 1.60
N ALA A 36 6.85 -10.59 0.50
CA ALA A 36 8.18 -11.20 0.48
C ALA A 36 9.15 -10.50 1.43
N VAL A 37 9.20 -9.17 1.40
CA VAL A 37 10.06 -8.38 2.30
C VAL A 37 9.59 -8.49 3.74
N HIS A 38 8.28 -8.36 4.00
CA HIS A 38 7.68 -8.50 5.32
C HIS A 38 8.05 -9.82 5.97
N HIS A 39 7.80 -10.95 5.29
CA HIS A 39 8.11 -12.27 5.82
C HIS A 39 9.61 -12.54 5.94
N HIS A 40 10.43 -12.02 5.02
CA HIS A 40 11.88 -12.13 5.13
C HIS A 40 12.39 -11.44 6.39
N LEU A 41 11.93 -10.22 6.66
CA LEU A 41 12.33 -9.47 7.85
C LEU A 41 11.81 -10.11 9.15
N ILE A 42 10.64 -10.74 9.13
CA ILE A 42 10.15 -11.54 10.27
C ILE A 42 11.10 -12.71 10.55
N ARG A 43 11.46 -13.49 9.52
CA ARG A 43 12.39 -14.64 9.68
C ARG A 43 13.75 -14.23 10.20
N LYS A 44 14.17 -12.99 9.94
CA LYS A 44 15.43 -12.41 10.42
C LYS A 44 15.31 -11.71 11.78
N GLY A 45 14.11 -11.61 12.35
CA GLY A 45 13.88 -10.89 13.61
C GLY A 45 14.02 -9.37 13.50
N LEU A 46 13.98 -8.82 12.28
CA LEU A 46 14.23 -7.40 11.99
C LEU A 46 12.95 -6.58 11.76
N ARG A 47 11.78 -7.23 11.65
CA ARG A 47 10.53 -6.55 11.24
C ARG A 47 10.05 -5.48 12.22
N THR A 48 10.30 -5.64 13.51
CA THR A 48 9.89 -4.67 14.54
C THR A 48 10.74 -3.40 14.54
N SER A 49 11.91 -3.42 13.89
CA SER A 49 12.85 -2.30 13.83
C SER A 49 12.65 -1.41 12.61
N VAL A 50 11.70 -1.72 11.74
CA VAL A 50 11.52 -1.04 10.46
C VAL A 50 10.07 -0.93 10.03
N GLY A 51 9.67 0.24 9.55
CA GLY A 51 8.38 0.46 8.88
C GLY A 51 8.47 0.19 7.37
N LEU A 52 7.44 -0.43 6.81
CA LEU A 52 7.33 -0.70 5.38
C LEU A 52 6.33 0.25 4.73
N VAL A 53 6.83 1.07 3.80
CA VAL A 53 6.03 1.97 2.97
C VAL A 53 5.99 1.42 1.55
N VAL A 54 4.80 1.35 0.96
CA VAL A 54 4.61 0.89 -0.41
C VAL A 54 4.25 2.09 -1.27
N GLU A 55 5.10 2.40 -2.24
CA GLU A 55 4.79 3.35 -3.31
C GLU A 55 4.51 2.56 -4.58
N SER A 56 3.27 2.58 -5.04
CA SER A 56 2.89 1.77 -6.21
C SER A 56 1.81 2.41 -7.07
N GLY A 57 1.86 2.13 -8.37
CA GLY A 57 0.80 2.49 -9.31
C GLY A 57 -0.39 1.53 -9.34
N GLU A 58 -0.29 0.35 -8.72
CA GLU A 58 -1.32 -0.68 -8.73
C GLU A 58 -2.52 -0.43 -7.78
N PRO A 59 -2.34 0.08 -6.55
CA PRO A 59 -3.43 0.23 -5.58
C PRO A 59 -4.38 1.34 -6.00
N ARG A 60 -5.67 1.00 -6.07
CA ARG A 60 -6.74 1.92 -6.48
C ARG A 60 -8.08 1.61 -5.81
N GLU A 61 -8.33 0.33 -5.55
CA GLU A 61 -9.53 -0.18 -4.89
C GLU A 61 -9.27 -0.48 -3.42
N VAL A 62 -10.32 -0.39 -2.59
CA VAL A 62 -10.26 -0.67 -1.14
C VAL A 62 -9.58 -2.00 -0.84
N HIS A 63 -9.88 -3.04 -1.62
CA HIS A 63 -9.30 -4.37 -1.42
C HIS A 63 -7.78 -4.39 -1.61
N HIS A 64 -7.22 -3.63 -2.57
CA HIS A 64 -5.77 -3.53 -2.77
C HIS A 64 -5.07 -2.98 -1.53
N PHE A 65 -5.64 -1.93 -0.92
CA PHE A 65 -5.10 -1.35 0.32
C PHE A 65 -5.21 -2.33 1.49
N CYS A 66 -6.35 -3.01 1.62
CA CYS A 66 -6.55 -4.03 2.66
C CYS A 66 -5.55 -5.19 2.53
N CYS A 67 -5.29 -5.69 1.32
CA CYS A 67 -4.29 -6.74 1.10
C CYS A 67 -2.88 -6.24 1.44
N LEU A 68 -2.46 -5.08 0.94
CA LEU A 68 -1.14 -4.53 1.26
C LEU A 68 -0.94 -4.35 2.77
N ALA A 69 -1.95 -3.81 3.47
CA ALA A 69 -1.96 -3.70 4.92
C ALA A 69 -1.84 -5.07 5.60
N GLY A 70 -2.69 -6.02 5.21
CA GLY A 70 -2.72 -7.37 5.77
C GLY A 70 -1.43 -8.17 5.57
N TYR A 71 -0.63 -7.83 4.57
CA TYR A 71 0.69 -8.40 4.31
C TYR A 71 1.86 -7.50 4.74
N GLY A 72 1.59 -6.43 5.50
CA GLY A 72 2.58 -5.74 6.31
C GLY A 72 2.99 -4.34 5.87
N ALA A 73 2.26 -3.71 4.94
CA ALA A 73 2.44 -2.30 4.61
C ALA A 73 1.86 -1.39 5.70
N GLU A 74 2.69 -0.50 6.24
CA GLU A 74 2.29 0.48 7.26
C GLU A 74 1.78 1.78 6.63
N ALA A 75 2.29 2.13 5.45
CA ALA A 75 1.79 3.23 4.65
C ALA A 75 1.79 2.86 3.17
N ILE A 76 0.85 3.42 2.41
CA ILE A 76 0.66 3.14 1.00
C ILE A 76 0.51 4.48 0.28
N ASN A 77 1.38 4.73 -0.71
CA ASN A 77 1.33 5.86 -1.62
C ASN A 77 0.87 5.38 -3.01
N PRO A 78 -0.43 5.49 -3.33
CA PRO A 78 -0.99 5.07 -4.62
C PRO A 78 -0.78 6.18 -5.68
N TYR A 79 0.47 6.46 -6.06
CA TYR A 79 0.79 7.65 -6.85
C TYR A 79 0.01 7.73 -8.17
N LEU A 80 -0.15 6.61 -8.88
CA LEU A 80 -0.83 6.60 -10.17
C LEU A 80 -2.34 6.86 -10.03
N ALA A 81 -2.94 6.44 -8.92
CA ALA A 81 -4.33 6.76 -8.63
C ALA A 81 -4.50 8.28 -8.40
N PHE A 82 -3.58 8.91 -7.65
CA PHE A 82 -3.59 10.36 -7.49
C PHE A 82 -3.37 11.09 -8.81
N ASP A 83 -2.37 10.69 -9.60
CA ASP A 83 -2.09 11.29 -10.90
C ASP A 83 -3.30 11.19 -11.84
N THR A 84 -3.98 10.03 -11.84
CA THR A 84 -5.20 9.80 -12.64
C THR A 84 -6.33 10.74 -12.21
N LEU A 85 -6.57 10.89 -10.90
CA LEU A 85 -7.62 11.77 -10.38
C LEU A 85 -7.35 13.24 -10.70
N LEU A 86 -6.10 13.67 -10.59
CA LEU A 86 -5.68 15.03 -10.93
C LEU A 86 -5.77 15.30 -12.44
N ASP A 87 -5.48 14.29 -13.27
CA ASP A 87 -5.69 14.40 -14.72
C ASP A 87 -7.17 14.52 -15.09
N MET A 88 -8.03 13.67 -14.51
CA MET A 88 -9.49 13.76 -14.69
C MET A 88 -10.04 15.13 -14.27
N HIS A 89 -9.55 15.68 -13.16
CA HIS A 89 -9.91 17.02 -12.71
C HIS A 89 -9.51 18.08 -13.75
N LYS A 90 -8.28 18.03 -14.28
CA LYS A 90 -7.80 18.96 -15.32
C LYS A 90 -8.61 18.88 -16.61
N ARG A 91 -9.11 17.69 -16.97
CA ARG A 91 -9.98 17.46 -18.14
C ARG A 91 -11.44 17.90 -17.92
N GLY A 92 -11.80 18.34 -16.70
CA GLY A 92 -13.17 18.76 -16.38
C GLY A 92 -14.16 17.60 -16.23
N GLU A 93 -13.66 16.38 -15.96
CA GLU A 93 -14.49 15.18 -15.80
C GLU A 93 -15.05 15.02 -14.38
N LEU A 94 -14.60 15.86 -13.44
CA LEU A 94 -15.04 15.91 -12.06
C LEU A 94 -15.86 17.18 -11.80
N PRO A 95 -16.72 17.21 -10.77
CA PRO A 95 -17.55 18.37 -10.49
C PRO A 95 -16.71 19.64 -10.31
N ALA A 96 -17.11 20.73 -10.98
CA ALA A 96 -16.32 21.96 -11.08
C ALA A 96 -16.13 22.68 -9.74
N GLU A 97 -17.02 22.42 -8.77
CA GLU A 97 -16.95 22.96 -7.41
C GLU A 97 -15.88 22.29 -6.53
N VAL A 98 -15.26 21.20 -6.99
CA VAL A 98 -14.28 20.43 -6.23
C VAL A 98 -12.89 20.76 -6.73
N ASP A 99 -12.07 21.42 -5.91
CA ASP A 99 -10.68 21.69 -6.27
C ASP A 99 -9.80 20.43 -6.27
N ALA A 100 -8.63 20.51 -6.90
CA ALA A 100 -7.69 19.40 -7.01
C ALA A 100 -7.26 18.77 -5.67
N ASN A 101 -7.11 19.56 -4.61
CA ASN A 101 -6.74 19.04 -3.28
C ASN A 101 -7.92 18.33 -2.63
N GLU A 102 -9.13 18.88 -2.80
CA GLU A 102 -10.36 18.28 -2.31
C GLU A 102 -10.65 16.94 -3.03
N VAL A 103 -10.32 16.81 -4.33
CA VAL A 103 -10.40 15.53 -5.05
C VAL A 103 -9.54 14.46 -4.34
N VAL A 104 -8.28 14.77 -4.05
CA VAL A 104 -7.35 13.84 -3.37
C VAL A 104 -7.83 13.54 -1.94
N SER A 105 -8.24 14.56 -1.20
CA SER A 105 -8.78 14.44 0.17
C SER A 105 -10.01 13.53 0.22
N ARG A 106 -10.96 13.70 -0.70
CA ARG A 106 -12.16 12.86 -0.82
C ARG A 106 -11.82 11.43 -1.18
N TYR A 107 -10.83 11.21 -2.05
CA TYR A 107 -10.36 9.87 -2.38
C TYR A 107 -9.76 9.17 -1.14
N ILE A 108 -8.83 9.84 -0.44
CA ILE A 108 -8.22 9.32 0.81
C ILE A 108 -9.31 8.99 1.84
N LYS A 109 -10.28 9.88 2.03
CA LYS A 109 -11.40 9.68 2.95
C LYS A 109 -12.26 8.48 2.55
N SER A 110 -12.52 8.30 1.25
CA SER A 110 -13.33 7.19 0.72
C SER A 110 -12.64 5.85 0.89
N ILE A 111 -11.34 5.78 0.58
CA ILE A 111 -10.51 4.59 0.83
C ILE A 111 -10.45 4.28 2.33
N GLY A 112 -10.19 5.28 3.17
CA GLY A 112 -10.15 5.12 4.63
C GLY A 112 -11.45 4.56 5.21
N LYS A 113 -12.62 5.08 4.77
CA LYS A 113 -13.92 4.50 5.14
C LYS A 113 -14.09 3.06 4.66
N GLY A 114 -13.62 2.76 3.45
CA GLY A 114 -13.63 1.40 2.91
C GLY A 114 -12.82 0.43 3.75
N ILE A 115 -11.60 0.80 4.14
CA ILE A 115 -10.72 0.00 4.99
C ILE A 115 -11.37 -0.25 6.35
N LEU A 116 -11.92 0.80 6.99
CA LEU A 116 -12.64 0.66 8.27
C LEU A 116 -13.82 -0.31 8.15
N LYS A 117 -14.58 -0.26 7.05
CA LYS A 117 -15.67 -1.20 6.78
C LYS A 117 -15.18 -2.65 6.62
N VAL A 118 -14.01 -2.87 6.03
CA VAL A 118 -13.43 -4.22 5.91
C VAL A 118 -12.95 -4.72 7.28
N MET A 119 -12.23 -3.88 8.02
CA MET A 119 -11.74 -4.23 9.37
C MET A 119 -12.88 -4.55 10.33
N SER A 120 -13.99 -3.79 10.28
CA SER A 120 -15.13 -4.00 11.16
C SER A 120 -15.85 -5.34 10.92
N LYS A 121 -15.74 -5.95 9.72
CA LYS A 121 -16.28 -7.29 9.46
C LYS A 121 -15.61 -8.38 10.28
N MET A 122 -14.35 -8.16 10.66
CA MET A 122 -13.52 -9.09 11.44
C MET A 122 -13.43 -8.67 12.92
N GLY A 123 -14.15 -7.64 13.34
CA GLY A 123 -14.11 -7.11 14.71
C GLY A 123 -12.81 -6.38 15.06
N ILE A 124 -12.04 -5.92 14.06
CA ILE A 124 -10.76 -5.23 14.29
C ILE A 124 -10.96 -3.72 14.33
N SER A 125 -10.48 -3.10 15.41
CA SER A 125 -10.68 -1.67 15.68
C SER A 125 -9.46 -0.78 15.39
N THR A 126 -8.27 -1.35 15.20
CA THR A 126 -7.03 -0.58 14.95
C THR A 126 -6.31 -1.08 13.71
N TYR A 127 -5.75 -0.16 12.92
CA TYR A 127 -4.98 -0.50 11.73
C TYR A 127 -3.73 -1.33 12.08
N GLN A 128 -3.12 -1.03 13.23
CA GLN A 128 -1.95 -1.77 13.71
C GLN A 128 -2.25 -3.26 13.95
N SER A 129 -3.42 -3.60 14.51
CA SER A 129 -3.85 -4.99 14.67
C SER A 129 -4.22 -5.66 13.33
N TYR A 130 -4.58 -4.87 12.31
CA TYR A 130 -4.87 -5.38 10.98
C TYR A 130 -3.59 -5.61 10.15
N CYS A 131 -2.55 -4.81 10.39
CA CYS A 131 -1.29 -4.86 9.66
C CYS A 131 -0.56 -6.19 9.93
N GLY A 132 -0.30 -6.96 8.87
CA GLY A 132 0.34 -8.28 8.98
C GLY A 132 -0.57 -9.40 9.51
N ALA A 133 -1.86 -9.15 9.74
CA ALA A 133 -2.78 -10.15 10.31
C ALA A 133 -3.23 -11.24 9.31
N GLN A 134 -3.00 -11.03 8.01
CA GLN A 134 -3.27 -12.02 6.93
C GLN A 134 -4.70 -12.58 6.93
N ILE A 135 -5.69 -11.71 7.04
CA ILE A 135 -7.10 -12.09 7.15
C ILE A 135 -7.71 -12.28 5.75
N PHE A 136 -7.08 -13.15 4.97
CA PHE A 136 -7.41 -13.43 3.58
C PHE A 136 -7.16 -14.90 3.28
N ASP A 137 -8.05 -15.49 2.49
CA ASP A 137 -7.84 -16.82 1.90
C ASP A 137 -7.37 -16.67 0.46
N ALA A 138 -6.21 -17.26 0.15
CA ALA A 138 -5.68 -17.30 -1.19
C ALA A 138 -6.26 -18.51 -1.95
N ILE A 139 -6.89 -18.26 -3.09
CA ILE A 139 -7.43 -19.30 -3.98
C ILE A 139 -6.63 -19.29 -5.27
N GLY A 140 -6.05 -20.43 -5.66
CA GLY A 140 -5.32 -20.60 -6.92
C GLY A 140 -3.83 -20.23 -6.88
N LEU A 141 -3.30 -19.87 -5.72
CA LEU A 141 -1.86 -19.68 -5.48
C LEU A 141 -1.30 -20.91 -4.74
N LYS A 142 -0.14 -21.41 -5.17
CA LYS A 142 0.60 -22.52 -4.52
C LYS A 142 1.78 -21.99 -3.74
#